data_AF-A0A933TCA5-F1
#
_entry.id   AF-A0A933TCA5-F1
#
_cell.length_a   1.000
_cell.length_b   1.000
_cell.length_c   1.000
_cell.angle_alpha   90.00
_cell.angle_beta   90.00
_cell.angle_gamma   90.00
#
_symmetry.space_group_name_H-M   'P 1'
#
loop_
_entity.id
_entity.type
_entity.pdbx_description
1 polymer ?
#
loop_
_entity_poly.entity_id
_entity_poly.type
_entity_poly.pdbx_seq_one_letter_code
_entity_poly.pdbx_strand_id
1 'polypeptide(L)'
;MGQTKNFFKEKKSWSVVKDRILDYYLKPYTSKVLRTGRPIVICDCFAGRGKFDDGENGSPLIIAEQVKGHLLKQPDIGNKIQGVFIEKKYHDELKSNLLGYAGVTVYSGSYEDNLQKILALDSNNNLFLYVDPYGIKSLDLSSFVQIKNRGFYSVEMLMNFNSAGFLREGCRLLTYEDSFADEDLTDYEIDDDVNTKERMDSIAGGDYWQKILRAYYNGQIDIYTAEEQFFSEYNGRVNQLFKYTVNIPIKLKSTNLPKYRLIFGSNHEDGLILMADNMNKKWNEIIENQRGGQQVLFDYEFPDMSRQQGFDLHGNIKNLVSAKPADILLKDLIVALIQRYGITFSEKHYKDTVDDMKTKGLLRIDWHPAVTKTGKPATAMDYGKYRITVGPI
;
A
#
# COMPACT_ATOMS: atom_id res chain seq x y z
N MET A 1 0.96 -18.85 25.12
CA MET A 1 -0.18 -19.64 24.57
C MET A 1 -1.57 -18.95 24.62
N GLY A 2 -1.71 -17.68 25.02
CA GLY A 2 -3.05 -17.06 25.24
C GLY A 2 -3.58 -16.08 24.19
N GLN A 3 -2.74 -15.41 23.39
CA GLN A 3 -3.18 -14.27 22.56
C GLN A 3 -3.53 -14.63 21.10
N THR A 4 -2.81 -15.55 20.44
CA THR A 4 -3.17 -16.02 19.08
C THR A 4 -4.59 -16.59 18.97
N LYS A 5 -5.20 -17.06 20.06
CA LYS A 5 -6.61 -17.50 20.08
C LYS A 5 -7.59 -16.32 19.97
N ASN A 6 -7.22 -15.13 20.48
CA ASN A 6 -8.10 -13.96 20.47
C ASN A 6 -7.99 -13.13 19.18
N PHE A 7 -6.88 -13.19 18.43
CA PHE A 7 -6.74 -12.44 17.17
C PHE A 7 -7.81 -12.81 16.13
N PHE A 8 -8.16 -14.09 16.06
CA PHE A 8 -9.12 -14.61 15.07
C PHE A 8 -10.55 -14.64 15.58
N LYS A 9 -10.78 -14.22 16.84
CA LYS A 9 -12.08 -14.29 17.48
C LYS A 9 -13.08 -13.30 16.86
N GLU A 10 -12.63 -12.08 16.59
CA GLU A 10 -13.40 -11.03 15.91
C GLU A 10 -12.47 -10.20 15.03
N LYS A 11 -12.94 -9.87 13.81
CA LYS A 11 -12.15 -9.06 12.89
C LYS A 11 -12.14 -7.61 13.34
N LYS A 12 -10.97 -7.15 13.75
CA LYS A 12 -10.78 -5.78 14.25
C LYS A 12 -10.99 -4.77 13.11
N SER A 13 -11.58 -3.60 13.42
CA SER A 13 -12.00 -2.58 12.44
C SER A 13 -10.87 -2.12 11.49
N TRP A 14 -9.63 -2.05 11.98
CA TRP A 14 -8.47 -1.70 11.16
C TRP A 14 -8.02 -2.82 10.23
N SER A 15 -8.30 -4.09 10.54
CA SER A 15 -8.06 -5.22 9.62
C SER A 15 -9.06 -5.22 8.47
N VAL A 16 -10.27 -4.67 8.68
CA VAL A 16 -11.26 -4.48 7.60
C VAL A 16 -10.77 -3.47 6.56
N VAL A 17 -10.06 -2.42 6.98
CA VAL A 17 -9.57 -1.37 6.07
C VAL A 17 -8.61 -1.92 5.02
N LYS A 18 -7.57 -2.65 5.44
CA LYS A 18 -6.59 -3.23 4.51
C LYS A 18 -7.23 -4.23 3.54
N ASP A 19 -8.19 -5.03 4.02
CA ASP A 19 -8.92 -6.00 3.19
C ASP A 19 -9.81 -5.32 2.15
N ARG A 20 -10.48 -4.21 2.52
CA ARG A 20 -11.26 -3.39 1.58
C ARG A 20 -10.37 -2.71 0.54
N ILE A 21 -9.19 -2.24 0.95
CA ILE A 21 -8.20 -1.66 0.03
C ILE A 21 -7.73 -2.73 -0.97
N LEU A 22 -7.36 -3.91 -0.48
CA LEU A 22 -6.96 -5.05 -1.30
C LEU A 22 -8.06 -5.47 -2.28
N ASP A 23 -9.28 -5.77 -1.79
CA ASP A 23 -10.40 -6.21 -2.63
C ASP A 23 -10.76 -5.19 -3.72
N TYR A 24 -10.77 -3.90 -3.39
CA TYR A 24 -11.02 -2.86 -4.38
C TYR A 24 -9.94 -2.85 -5.46
N TYR A 25 -8.67 -2.95 -5.09
CA TYR A 25 -7.55 -2.82 -6.03
C TYR A 25 -7.37 -4.05 -6.93
N LEU A 26 -7.61 -5.26 -6.41
CA LEU A 26 -7.46 -6.49 -7.19
C LEU A 26 -8.39 -6.52 -8.42
N LYS A 27 -9.59 -5.93 -8.34
CA LYS A 27 -10.55 -5.87 -9.46
C LYS A 27 -10.01 -5.13 -10.69
N PRO A 28 -9.61 -3.84 -10.63
CA PRO A 28 -9.02 -3.15 -11.75
C PRO A 28 -7.62 -3.67 -12.10
N TYR A 29 -6.83 -4.14 -11.12
CA TYR A 29 -5.52 -4.75 -11.38
C TYR A 29 -5.64 -5.95 -12.32
N THR A 30 -6.40 -6.97 -11.93
CA THR A 30 -6.60 -8.19 -12.73
C THR A 30 -7.19 -7.86 -14.11
N SER A 31 -8.21 -6.99 -14.16
CA SER A 31 -8.84 -6.57 -15.41
C SER A 31 -7.89 -5.87 -16.40
N LYS A 32 -6.93 -5.08 -15.90
CA LYS A 32 -5.93 -4.38 -16.73
C LYS A 32 -4.77 -5.30 -17.08
N VAL A 33 -4.22 -6.00 -16.10
CA VAL A 33 -3.00 -6.79 -16.25
C VAL A 33 -3.23 -8.04 -17.10
N LEU A 34 -4.40 -8.67 -17.05
CA LEU A 34 -4.72 -9.79 -17.94
C LEU A 34 -4.70 -9.40 -19.44
N ARG A 35 -4.92 -8.12 -19.77
CA ARG A 35 -4.83 -7.62 -21.15
C ARG A 35 -3.42 -7.63 -21.72
N THR A 36 -2.40 -7.77 -20.88
CA THR A 36 -1.02 -8.00 -21.34
C THR A 36 -0.83 -9.38 -21.96
N GLY A 37 -1.80 -10.28 -21.79
CA GLY A 37 -1.76 -11.66 -22.27
C GLY A 37 -0.90 -12.59 -21.41
N ARG A 38 -0.25 -12.04 -20.38
CA ARG A 38 0.65 -12.73 -19.45
C ARG A 38 -0.11 -13.23 -18.19
N PRO A 39 0.27 -14.36 -17.59
CA PRO A 39 -0.41 -14.85 -16.38
C PRO A 39 -0.16 -13.95 -15.16
N ILE A 40 -1.02 -14.07 -14.15
CA ILE A 40 -0.99 -13.34 -12.89
C ILE A 40 -0.85 -14.34 -11.74
N VAL A 41 0.07 -14.07 -10.83
CA VAL A 41 0.17 -14.74 -9.53
C VAL A 41 -0.09 -13.72 -8.43
N ILE A 42 -1.15 -13.96 -7.65
CA ILE A 42 -1.45 -13.16 -6.46
C ILE A 42 -0.99 -13.98 -5.26
N CYS A 43 0.07 -13.52 -4.59
CA CYS A 43 0.65 -14.21 -3.45
C CYS A 43 0.24 -13.52 -2.15
N ASP A 44 -0.45 -14.23 -1.28
CA ASP A 44 -0.62 -13.87 0.12
C ASP A 44 0.53 -14.50 0.92
N CYS A 45 1.48 -13.66 1.34
CA CYS A 45 2.68 -14.13 2.03
C CYS A 45 2.42 -14.56 3.48
N PHE A 46 1.28 -14.19 4.06
CA PHE A 46 0.92 -14.41 5.47
C PHE A 46 -0.58 -14.67 5.60
N ALA A 47 -1.03 -15.78 5.01
CA ALA A 47 -2.44 -16.04 4.75
C ALA A 47 -3.30 -16.23 6.03
N GLY A 48 -2.73 -16.72 7.13
CA GLY A 48 -3.51 -17.06 8.31
C GLY A 48 -4.52 -18.17 8.03
N ARG A 49 -5.60 -18.23 8.83
CA ARG A 49 -6.66 -19.26 8.73
C ARG A 49 -7.56 -19.09 7.50
N GLY A 50 -7.52 -17.94 6.84
CA GLY A 50 -8.42 -17.57 5.73
C GLY A 50 -9.82 -17.11 6.16
N LYS A 51 -10.34 -17.57 7.30
CA LYS A 51 -11.65 -17.17 7.86
C LYS A 51 -11.53 -16.88 9.36
N PHE A 52 -12.22 -15.83 9.81
CA PHE A 52 -12.33 -15.45 11.23
C PHE A 52 -13.45 -16.25 11.91
N ASP A 53 -13.40 -16.36 13.24
CA ASP A 53 -14.38 -17.12 14.03
C ASP A 53 -15.78 -16.47 13.98
N ASP A 54 -15.86 -15.16 13.70
CA ASP A 54 -17.09 -14.40 13.44
C ASP A 54 -17.72 -14.67 12.05
N GLY A 55 -17.02 -15.45 11.22
CA GLY A 55 -17.44 -15.82 9.88
C GLY A 55 -16.94 -14.89 8.78
N GLU A 56 -16.26 -13.79 9.10
CA GLU A 56 -15.71 -12.89 8.10
C GLU A 56 -14.53 -13.52 7.34
N ASN A 57 -14.44 -13.18 6.06
CA ASN A 57 -13.35 -13.66 5.20
C ASN A 57 -12.08 -12.83 5.43
N GLY A 58 -10.94 -13.51 5.53
CA GLY A 58 -9.61 -12.88 5.48
C GLY A 58 -9.09 -12.72 4.05
N SER A 59 -7.87 -12.17 3.92
CA SER A 59 -7.22 -11.94 2.63
C SER A 59 -7.14 -13.16 1.71
N PRO A 60 -6.95 -14.41 2.18
CA PRO A 60 -6.90 -15.56 1.27
C PRO A 60 -8.22 -15.81 0.56
N LEU A 61 -9.33 -15.71 1.28
CA LEU A 61 -10.66 -15.90 0.70
C LEU A 61 -11.06 -14.73 -0.21
N ILE A 62 -10.65 -13.50 0.13
CA ILE A 62 -10.83 -12.34 -0.75
C ILE A 62 -10.12 -12.57 -2.10
N ILE A 63 -8.85 -12.96 -2.06
CA ILE A 63 -8.08 -13.26 -3.27
C ILE A 63 -8.69 -14.43 -4.03
N ALA A 64 -9.06 -15.52 -3.33
CA ALA A 64 -9.65 -16.71 -3.95
C ALA A 64 -10.99 -16.41 -4.65
N GLU A 65 -11.83 -15.55 -4.07
CA GLU A 65 -13.06 -15.07 -4.73
C GLU A 65 -12.76 -14.23 -5.98
N GLN A 66 -11.72 -13.39 -5.97
CA GLN A 66 -11.31 -12.63 -7.17
C GLN A 66 -10.81 -13.56 -8.29
N VAL A 67 -10.03 -14.58 -7.94
CA VAL A 67 -9.54 -15.60 -8.87
C VAL A 67 -10.72 -16.37 -9.47
N LYS A 68 -11.59 -16.91 -8.61
CA LYS A 68 -12.81 -17.63 -9.02
C LYS A 68 -13.70 -16.77 -9.93
N GLY A 69 -13.95 -15.52 -9.55
CA GLY A 69 -14.76 -14.58 -10.31
C GLY A 69 -14.22 -14.33 -11.72
N HIS A 70 -12.89 -14.30 -11.88
CA HIS A 70 -12.26 -14.20 -13.20
C HIS A 70 -12.40 -15.48 -14.02
N LEU A 71 -12.10 -16.63 -13.43
CA LEU A 71 -12.20 -17.93 -14.10
C LEU A 71 -13.63 -18.20 -14.61
N LEU A 72 -14.66 -17.75 -13.88
CA LEU A 72 -16.06 -17.88 -14.30
C LEU A 72 -16.45 -16.91 -15.43
N LYS A 73 -15.94 -15.67 -15.42
CA LYS A 73 -16.30 -14.65 -16.43
C LYS A 73 -15.57 -14.83 -17.75
N GLN A 74 -14.38 -15.41 -17.72
CA GLN A 74 -13.50 -15.53 -18.89
C GLN A 74 -12.89 -16.93 -18.95
N PRO A 75 -13.72 -17.99 -19.19
CA PRO A 75 -13.25 -19.37 -19.21
C PRO A 75 -12.19 -19.61 -20.30
N ASP A 76 -12.26 -18.87 -21.42
CA ASP A 76 -11.29 -18.93 -22.52
C ASP A 76 -9.93 -18.29 -22.20
N ILE A 77 -9.86 -17.49 -21.13
CA ILE A 77 -8.62 -16.90 -20.59
C ILE A 77 -8.06 -17.83 -19.48
N GLY A 78 -8.40 -19.13 -19.54
CA GLY A 78 -8.11 -20.18 -18.56
C GLY A 78 -6.71 -20.16 -17.94
N ASN A 79 -6.61 -20.59 -16.68
CA ASN A 79 -5.38 -20.71 -15.86
C ASN A 79 -4.37 -19.54 -15.90
N LYS A 80 -4.75 -18.35 -16.41
CA LYS A 80 -3.88 -17.17 -16.42
C LYS A 80 -3.90 -16.39 -15.11
N ILE A 81 -4.65 -16.83 -14.12
CA ILE A 81 -4.68 -16.22 -12.80
C ILE A 81 -4.64 -17.31 -11.74
N GLN A 82 -3.75 -17.15 -10.78
CA GLN A 82 -3.63 -18.07 -9.63
C GLN A 82 -3.42 -17.31 -8.33
N GLY A 83 -4.02 -17.84 -7.25
CA GLY A 83 -3.76 -17.44 -5.88
C GLY A 83 -2.75 -18.39 -5.23
N VAL A 84 -1.72 -17.85 -4.59
CA VAL A 84 -0.74 -18.60 -3.80
C VAL A 84 -0.81 -18.09 -2.36
N PHE A 85 -0.97 -19.00 -1.41
CA PHE A 85 -1.17 -18.67 0.00
C PHE A 85 -0.11 -19.36 0.85
N ILE A 86 0.64 -18.60 1.64
CA ILE A 86 1.69 -19.13 2.52
C ILE A 86 1.20 -19.07 3.97
N GLU A 87 1.21 -20.22 4.65
CA GLU A 87 0.82 -20.31 6.06
C GLU A 87 1.58 -21.45 6.77
N LYS A 88 2.11 -21.15 7.96
CA LYS A 88 2.88 -22.10 8.77
C LYS A 88 2.02 -22.87 9.78
N LYS A 89 1.28 -22.16 10.63
CA LYS A 89 0.58 -22.70 11.80
C LYS A 89 -0.80 -23.22 11.46
N TYR A 90 -1.55 -22.49 10.64
CA TYR A 90 -2.95 -22.80 10.31
C TYR A 90 -3.11 -23.40 8.90
N HIS A 91 -2.08 -24.08 8.40
CA HIS A 91 -2.02 -24.59 7.03
C HIS A 91 -3.21 -25.48 6.67
N ASP A 92 -3.54 -26.45 7.53
CA ASP A 92 -4.62 -27.41 7.28
C ASP A 92 -6.00 -26.74 7.32
N GLU A 93 -6.22 -25.81 8.26
CA GLU A 93 -7.45 -25.02 8.36
C GLU A 93 -7.64 -24.14 7.12
N LEU A 94 -6.58 -23.44 6.68
CA LEU A 94 -6.59 -22.62 5.48
C LEU A 94 -6.92 -23.46 4.24
N LYS A 95 -6.30 -24.64 4.10
CA LYS A 95 -6.55 -25.56 2.99
C LYS A 95 -7.99 -26.05 2.99
N SER A 96 -8.56 -26.33 4.16
CA SER A 96 -9.99 -26.67 4.29
C SER A 96 -10.90 -25.51 3.90
N ASN A 97 -10.58 -24.28 4.30
CA ASN A 97 -11.37 -23.09 3.97
C ASN A 97 -11.30 -22.72 2.48
N LEU A 98 -10.19 -23.05 1.82
CA LEU A 98 -10.01 -22.87 0.37
C LEU A 98 -10.52 -24.06 -0.47
N LEU A 99 -11.10 -25.08 0.16
CA LEU A 99 -11.66 -26.22 -0.55
C LEU A 99 -12.81 -25.76 -1.47
N GLY A 100 -12.72 -26.09 -2.76
CA GLY A 100 -13.71 -25.71 -3.77
C GLY A 100 -13.37 -24.43 -4.54
N TYR A 101 -12.32 -23.71 -4.19
CA TYR A 101 -11.76 -22.67 -5.06
C TYR A 101 -10.82 -23.29 -6.09
N ALA A 102 -10.98 -22.91 -7.36
CA ALA A 102 -10.07 -23.29 -8.44
C ALA A 102 -8.95 -22.25 -8.59
N GLY A 103 -7.80 -22.68 -9.10
CA GLY A 103 -6.66 -21.77 -9.33
C GLY A 103 -5.98 -21.29 -8.05
N VAL A 104 -6.09 -22.04 -6.95
CA VAL A 104 -5.47 -21.71 -5.66
C VAL A 104 -4.45 -22.75 -5.25
N THR A 105 -3.35 -22.33 -4.64
CA THR A 105 -2.31 -23.20 -4.09
C THR A 105 -1.94 -22.74 -2.68
N VAL A 106 -1.82 -23.67 -1.75
CA VAL A 106 -1.39 -23.38 -0.37
C VAL A 106 -0.01 -23.99 -0.12
N TYR A 107 0.94 -23.16 0.31
CA TYR A 107 2.26 -23.59 0.73
C TYR A 107 2.35 -23.60 2.26
N SER A 108 2.85 -24.70 2.82
CA SER A 108 3.17 -24.81 4.25
C SER A 108 4.54 -24.21 4.54
N GLY A 109 4.71 -23.59 5.71
CA GLY A 109 5.95 -22.97 6.17
C GLY A 109 5.85 -21.45 6.24
N SER A 110 6.96 -20.79 6.60
CA SER A 110 7.02 -19.32 6.61
C SER A 110 7.17 -18.75 5.19
N TYR A 111 7.08 -17.43 5.07
CA TYR A 111 7.38 -16.73 3.82
C TYR A 111 8.82 -17.00 3.37
N GLU A 112 9.77 -16.97 4.29
CA GLU A 112 11.19 -17.22 4.05
C GLU A 112 11.44 -18.64 3.53
N ASP A 113 10.78 -19.64 4.14
CA ASP A 113 10.85 -21.05 3.70
C ASP A 113 10.37 -21.23 2.25
N ASN A 114 9.46 -20.37 1.80
CA ASN A 114 8.79 -20.46 0.50
C ASN A 114 9.26 -19.44 -0.53
N LEU A 115 10.17 -18.53 -0.17
CA LEU A 115 10.70 -17.49 -1.08
C LEU A 115 11.28 -18.10 -2.35
N GLN A 116 12.03 -19.20 -2.23
CA GLN A 116 12.61 -19.88 -3.40
C GLN A 116 11.55 -20.44 -4.35
N LYS A 117 10.38 -20.87 -3.83
CA LYS A 117 9.28 -21.32 -4.69
C LYS A 117 8.65 -20.16 -5.45
N ILE A 118 8.57 -18.97 -4.84
CA ILE A 118 8.13 -17.75 -5.51
C ILE A 118 9.13 -17.37 -6.61
N LEU A 119 10.44 -17.36 -6.29
CA LEU A 119 11.49 -17.04 -7.26
C LEU A 119 11.58 -18.05 -8.41
N ALA A 120 11.19 -19.30 -8.19
CA ALA A 120 11.13 -20.34 -9.21
C ALA A 120 9.95 -20.20 -10.18
N LEU A 121 8.99 -19.31 -9.91
CA LEU A 121 7.90 -19.01 -10.85
C LEU A 121 8.47 -18.47 -12.18
N ASP A 122 7.73 -18.69 -13.27
CA ASP A 122 8.09 -18.15 -14.58
C ASP A 122 8.16 -16.61 -14.50
N SER A 123 9.27 -16.03 -14.98
CA SER A 123 9.48 -14.58 -15.06
C SER A 123 8.46 -13.91 -15.97
N ASN A 124 7.81 -14.67 -16.85
CA ASN A 124 6.76 -14.15 -17.70
C ASN A 124 5.46 -13.81 -16.93
N ASN A 125 5.37 -14.17 -15.65
CA ASN A 125 4.23 -13.84 -14.81
C ASN A 125 4.25 -12.37 -14.36
N ASN A 126 3.05 -11.81 -14.19
CA ASN A 126 2.81 -10.66 -13.34
C ASN A 126 2.66 -11.15 -11.90
N LEU A 127 3.36 -10.53 -10.96
CA LEU A 127 3.31 -10.89 -9.55
C LEU A 127 2.69 -9.76 -8.74
N PHE A 128 1.68 -10.08 -7.93
CA PHE A 128 1.16 -9.20 -6.89
C PHE A 128 1.46 -9.83 -5.53
N LEU A 129 2.19 -9.11 -4.67
CA LEU A 129 2.53 -9.55 -3.32
C LEU A 129 1.65 -8.83 -2.30
N TYR A 130 0.84 -9.59 -1.57
CA TYR A 130 0.20 -9.11 -0.35
C TYR A 130 1.03 -9.56 0.86
N VAL A 131 1.55 -8.59 1.60
CA VAL A 131 2.54 -8.83 2.66
C VAL A 131 2.00 -8.29 3.98
N ASP A 132 1.37 -9.16 4.76
CA ASP A 132 0.69 -8.80 6.01
C ASP A 132 1.17 -9.65 7.20
N PRO A 133 2.42 -9.46 7.64
CA PRO A 133 2.98 -10.27 8.71
C PRO A 133 2.25 -10.06 10.04
N TYR A 134 2.22 -11.12 10.83
CA TYR A 134 1.96 -11.01 12.27
C TYR A 134 3.19 -10.41 12.95
N GLY A 135 3.11 -9.13 13.34
CA GLY A 135 4.23 -8.41 13.92
C GLY A 135 5.25 -7.95 12.88
N ILE A 136 6.54 -7.87 13.25
CA ILE A 136 7.61 -7.30 12.40
C ILE A 136 8.58 -8.34 11.84
N LYS A 137 8.45 -9.62 12.24
CA LYS A 137 9.54 -10.61 12.15
C LYS A 137 9.89 -11.09 10.73
N SER A 138 9.01 -10.88 9.76
CA SER A 138 9.07 -11.57 8.46
C SER A 138 9.10 -10.64 7.24
N LEU A 139 9.66 -9.44 7.42
CA LEU A 139 9.76 -8.40 6.39
C LEU A 139 11.20 -8.08 6.01
N ASP A 140 12.05 -9.09 5.85
CA ASP A 140 13.41 -8.83 5.37
C ASP A 140 13.37 -8.16 3.99
N LEU A 141 13.84 -6.90 3.92
CA LEU A 141 13.89 -6.13 2.68
C LEU A 141 14.71 -6.83 1.60
N SER A 142 15.69 -7.66 1.98
CA SER A 142 16.49 -8.47 1.06
C SER A 142 15.64 -9.41 0.20
N SER A 143 14.52 -9.90 0.73
CA SER A 143 13.60 -10.77 -0.01
C SER A 143 12.95 -10.04 -1.19
N PHE A 144 12.58 -8.77 -1.00
CA PHE A 144 12.00 -7.95 -2.06
C PHE A 144 13.05 -7.51 -3.09
N VAL A 145 14.30 -7.32 -2.68
CA VAL A 145 15.43 -7.12 -3.61
C VAL A 145 15.60 -8.35 -4.51
N GLN A 146 15.54 -9.56 -3.96
CA GLN A 146 15.61 -10.79 -4.74
C GLN A 146 14.45 -10.90 -5.75
N ILE A 147 13.22 -10.60 -5.32
CA ILE A 147 12.04 -10.62 -6.20
C ILE A 147 12.15 -9.58 -7.32
N LYS A 148 12.62 -8.37 -7.01
CA LYS A 148 12.89 -7.34 -8.03
C LYS A 148 13.91 -7.83 -9.06
N ASN A 149 15.03 -8.39 -8.59
CA ASN A 149 16.12 -8.85 -9.44
C ASN A 149 15.76 -10.09 -10.27
N ARG A 150 14.75 -10.86 -9.85
CA ARG A 150 14.25 -12.02 -10.60
C ARG A 150 13.68 -11.65 -11.98
N GLY A 151 13.23 -10.42 -12.17
CA GLY A 151 12.79 -9.92 -13.48
C GLY A 151 11.44 -10.50 -13.94
N PHE A 152 10.45 -10.52 -13.05
CA PHE A 152 9.06 -10.78 -13.45
C PHE A 152 8.55 -9.72 -14.44
N TYR A 153 7.55 -10.05 -15.26
CA TYR A 153 7.00 -9.14 -16.26
C TYR A 153 6.45 -7.86 -15.62
N SER A 154 5.76 -8.00 -14.49
CA SER A 154 5.48 -6.89 -13.57
C SER A 154 5.51 -7.37 -12.13
N VAL A 155 5.85 -6.48 -11.20
CA VAL A 155 5.73 -6.74 -9.76
C VAL A 155 5.00 -5.56 -9.12
N GLU A 156 3.99 -5.85 -8.32
CA GLU A 156 3.36 -4.90 -7.41
C GLU A 156 3.28 -5.49 -6.01
N MET A 157 3.26 -4.63 -5.00
CA MET A 157 3.28 -5.03 -3.60
C MET A 157 2.35 -4.16 -2.78
N LEU A 158 1.57 -4.78 -1.90
CA LEU A 158 0.83 -4.13 -0.84
C LEU A 158 1.28 -4.72 0.50
N MET A 159 1.99 -3.93 1.30
CA MET A 159 2.61 -4.35 2.55
C MET A 159 1.98 -3.63 3.73
N ASN A 160 1.59 -4.40 4.75
CA ASN A 160 1.28 -3.88 6.07
C ASN A 160 2.56 -3.85 6.92
N PHE A 161 2.99 -2.67 7.34
CA PHE A 161 4.18 -2.47 8.14
C PHE A 161 3.85 -1.86 9.50
N ASN A 162 4.11 -2.60 10.58
CA ASN A 162 3.91 -2.12 11.94
C ASN A 162 5.15 -1.35 12.45
N SER A 163 5.24 -0.07 12.10
CA SER A 163 6.33 0.83 12.50
C SER A 163 6.42 1.00 14.02
N ALA A 164 5.28 1.15 14.71
CA ALA A 164 5.27 1.32 16.16
C ALA A 164 5.76 0.06 16.90
N GLY A 165 5.31 -1.12 16.45
CA GLY A 165 5.80 -2.42 16.93
C GLY A 165 7.29 -2.62 16.64
N PHE A 166 7.78 -2.10 15.51
CA PHE A 166 9.21 -2.12 15.19
C PHE A 166 10.01 -1.28 16.20
N LEU A 167 9.61 -0.02 16.43
CA LEU A 167 10.32 0.87 17.34
C LEU A 167 10.29 0.36 18.78
N ARG A 168 9.13 -0.17 19.22
CA ARG A 168 8.99 -0.78 20.55
C ARG A 168 9.96 -1.94 20.74
N GLU A 169 10.05 -2.84 19.76
CA GLU A 169 11.01 -3.95 19.82
C GLU A 169 12.46 -3.47 19.77
N GLY A 170 12.74 -2.41 18.98
CA GLY A 170 14.04 -1.76 18.96
C GLY A 170 14.45 -1.20 20.33
N CYS A 171 13.53 -0.54 21.05
CA CYS A 171 13.77 -0.08 22.42
C CYS A 171 14.10 -1.25 23.35
N ARG A 172 13.37 -2.37 23.24
CA ARG A 172 13.63 -3.59 24.03
C ARG A 172 15.04 -4.13 23.77
N LEU A 173 15.46 -4.26 22.51
CA LEU A 173 16.79 -4.77 22.15
C LEU A 173 17.95 -3.83 22.49
N LEU A 174 17.66 -2.53 22.59
CA LEU A 174 18.61 -1.52 23.02
C LEU A 174 18.57 -1.26 24.54
N THR A 175 17.82 -2.08 25.30
CA THR A 175 17.70 -2.01 26.77
C THR A 175 17.17 -0.65 27.26
N TYR A 176 16.24 -0.05 26.52
CA TYR A 176 15.52 1.18 26.87
C TYR A 176 14.16 0.86 27.52
N GLU A 177 14.20 0.12 28.64
CA GLU A 177 13.02 -0.55 29.22
C GLU A 177 11.93 0.40 29.77
N ASP A 178 12.23 1.68 30.01
CA ASP A 178 11.32 2.67 30.61
C ASP A 178 10.73 3.71 29.64
N SER A 179 10.98 3.62 28.33
CA SER A 179 10.80 4.79 27.44
C SER A 179 9.62 4.73 26.48
N PHE A 180 8.89 3.62 26.31
CA PHE A 180 7.84 3.52 25.29
C PHE A 180 6.44 3.73 25.88
N ALA A 181 6.08 4.99 26.13
CA ALA A 181 4.78 5.37 26.70
C ALA A 181 3.72 5.57 25.62
N ASP A 182 3.21 4.48 25.05
CA ASP A 182 1.95 4.50 24.31
C ASP A 182 1.11 3.27 24.74
N GLU A 183 0.26 3.50 25.74
CA GLU A 183 -0.59 2.49 26.38
C GLU A 183 -1.62 1.87 25.40
N ASP A 184 -1.86 2.49 24.23
CA ASP A 184 -2.84 2.02 23.25
C ASP A 184 -2.25 1.02 22.21
N LEU A 185 -0.95 0.69 22.28
CA LEU A 185 -0.26 -0.27 21.38
C LEU A 185 -0.13 -1.69 21.97
N THR A 186 -1.07 -2.08 22.83
CA THR A 186 -1.08 -3.31 23.65
C THR A 186 -1.25 -4.64 22.90
N ASP A 187 -1.47 -4.62 21.59
CA ASP A 187 -1.69 -5.83 20.78
C ASP A 187 -0.40 -6.51 20.26
N TYR A 188 0.78 -6.15 20.77
CA TYR A 188 2.03 -6.80 20.35
C TYR A 188 2.17 -8.15 21.05
N GLU A 189 1.91 -9.24 20.33
CA GLU A 189 2.19 -10.59 20.84
C GLU A 189 3.70 -10.78 20.96
N ILE A 190 4.16 -11.06 22.18
CA ILE A 190 5.51 -11.57 22.43
C ILE A 190 5.52 -12.99 21.87
N ASP A 191 5.94 -13.13 20.63
CA ASP A 191 6.18 -14.43 20.02
C ASP A 191 7.56 -14.93 20.47
N ASP A 192 7.65 -16.22 20.82
CA ASP A 192 8.74 -16.87 21.56
C ASP A 192 10.12 -16.82 20.83
N ASP A 193 10.14 -16.41 19.57
CA ASP A 193 11.35 -16.24 18.76
C ASP A 193 12.03 -14.87 19.04
N VAL A 194 13.21 -14.88 19.68
CA VAL A 194 13.91 -13.66 20.12
C VAL A 194 14.42 -12.88 18.90
N ASN A 195 13.90 -11.68 18.63
CA ASN A 195 14.50 -10.80 17.62
C ASN A 195 15.93 -10.43 18.01
N THR A 196 16.81 -10.31 17.03
CA THR A 196 18.17 -9.79 17.21
C THR A 196 18.32 -8.45 16.49
N LYS A 197 19.37 -7.69 16.82
CA LYS A 197 19.64 -6.40 16.17
C LYS A 197 19.87 -6.59 14.67
N GLU A 198 20.57 -7.66 14.28
CA GLU A 198 20.88 -8.00 12.89
C GLU A 198 19.60 -8.30 12.08
N ARG A 199 18.63 -8.97 12.71
CA ARG A 199 17.31 -9.23 12.08
C ARG A 199 16.53 -7.93 11.89
N MET A 200 16.54 -7.05 12.90
CA MET A 200 15.91 -5.73 12.78
C MET A 200 16.59 -4.85 11.73
N ASP A 201 17.92 -4.89 11.63
CA ASP A 201 18.68 -4.20 10.59
C ASP A 201 18.31 -4.74 9.20
N SER A 202 18.10 -6.05 9.06
CA SER A 202 17.68 -6.68 7.79
C SER A 202 16.25 -6.26 7.40
N ILE A 203 15.33 -6.25 8.37
CA ILE A 203 13.94 -5.78 8.17
C ILE A 203 13.95 -4.31 7.78
N ALA A 204 14.69 -3.46 8.49
CA ALA A 204 14.75 -2.03 8.22
C ALA A 204 15.57 -1.70 6.97
N GLY A 205 16.44 -2.60 6.50
CA GLY A 205 17.41 -2.37 5.43
C GLY A 205 18.59 -1.49 5.86
N GLY A 206 18.95 -1.53 7.13
CA GLY A 206 20.08 -0.79 7.72
C GLY A 206 19.88 -0.53 9.22
N ASP A 207 20.89 0.08 9.85
CA ASP A 207 20.97 0.33 11.30
C ASP A 207 20.50 1.73 11.75
N TYR A 208 19.99 2.54 10.82
CA TYR A 208 19.61 3.95 11.01
C TYR A 208 18.61 4.21 12.17
N TRP A 209 17.47 3.52 12.21
CA TRP A 209 17.25 2.59 13.30
C TRP A 209 17.60 3.01 14.72
N GLN A 210 18.78 2.54 15.08
CA GLN A 210 19.41 2.60 16.38
C GLN A 210 19.78 4.04 16.75
N LYS A 211 20.17 4.86 15.76
CA LYS A 211 20.47 6.28 15.97
C LYS A 211 19.20 7.08 16.29
N ILE A 212 18.09 6.78 15.62
CA ILE A 212 16.79 7.42 15.86
C ILE A 212 16.32 7.09 17.27
N LEU A 213 16.34 5.83 17.68
CA LEU A 213 15.96 5.42 19.03
C LEU A 213 16.88 6.00 20.11
N ARG A 214 18.17 6.16 19.82
CA ARG A 214 19.09 6.85 20.74
C ARG A 214 18.72 8.32 20.93
N ALA A 215 18.34 9.02 19.85
CA ALA A 215 17.89 10.42 19.94
C ALA A 215 16.58 10.53 20.74
N TYR A 216 15.65 9.61 20.52
CA TYR A 216 14.42 9.50 21.30
C TYR A 216 14.70 9.26 22.79
N TYR A 217 15.51 8.26 23.11
CA TYR A 217 15.89 7.92 24.48
C TYR A 217 16.58 9.09 25.21
N ASN A 218 17.41 9.84 24.51
CA ASN A 218 18.09 11.02 25.04
C ASN A 218 17.17 12.26 25.14
N GLY A 219 15.87 12.14 24.85
CA GLY A 219 14.91 13.24 24.90
C GLY A 219 15.11 14.31 23.82
N GLN A 220 15.86 14.02 22.75
CA GLN A 220 16.14 14.97 21.67
C GLN A 220 14.96 15.09 20.69
N ILE A 221 14.17 14.03 20.57
CA ILE A 221 12.98 13.95 19.74
C ILE A 221 11.88 13.19 20.50
N ASP A 222 10.62 13.45 20.17
CA ASP A 222 9.49 12.65 20.67
C ASP A 222 9.27 11.39 19.83
N ILE A 223 8.35 10.52 20.27
CA ILE A 223 8.11 9.24 19.60
C ILE A 223 7.46 9.41 18.22
N TYR A 224 6.67 10.46 18.02
CA TYR A 224 6.04 10.77 16.74
C TYR A 224 7.11 11.14 15.70
N THR A 225 8.05 12.01 16.10
CA THR A 225 9.20 12.40 15.28
C THR A 225 10.10 11.22 15.00
N ALA A 226 10.34 10.34 15.98
CA ALA A 226 11.13 9.12 15.79
C ALA A 226 10.47 8.19 14.76
N GLU A 227 9.15 8.05 14.81
CA GLU A 227 8.37 7.21 13.90
C GLU A 227 8.34 7.76 12.48
N GLU A 228 8.20 9.08 12.32
CA GLU A 228 8.28 9.76 11.03
C GLU A 228 9.68 9.64 10.41
N GLN A 229 10.75 9.89 11.19
CA GLN A 229 12.13 9.74 10.71
C GLN A 229 12.41 8.29 10.29
N PHE A 230 12.01 7.32 11.11
CA PHE A 230 12.19 5.91 10.81
C PHE A 230 11.48 5.52 9.52
N PHE A 231 10.24 5.95 9.36
CA PHE A 231 9.47 5.61 8.18
C PHE A 231 9.93 6.34 6.92
N SER A 232 10.38 7.59 7.02
CA SER A 232 10.97 8.32 5.89
C SER A 232 12.18 7.55 5.31
N GLU A 233 13.05 7.08 6.19
CA GLU A 233 14.21 6.26 5.86
C GLU A 233 13.80 4.88 5.31
N TYR A 234 12.81 4.22 5.91
CA TYR A 234 12.28 2.94 5.42
C TYR A 234 11.66 3.08 4.02
N ASN A 235 10.82 4.10 3.83
CA ASN A 235 10.19 4.40 2.55
C ASN A 235 11.23 4.74 1.48
N GLY A 236 12.32 5.44 1.85
CA GLY A 236 13.48 5.67 0.97
C GLY A 236 14.08 4.37 0.42
N ARG A 237 14.10 3.29 1.21
CA ARG A 237 14.55 1.95 0.77
C ARG A 237 13.52 1.26 -0.10
N VAL A 238 12.23 1.34 0.24
CA VAL A 238 11.14 0.80 -0.60
C VAL A 238 11.09 1.51 -1.97
N ASN A 239 11.40 2.81 -2.02
CA ASN A 239 11.52 3.58 -3.27
C ASN A 239 12.66 3.10 -4.18
N GLN A 240 13.63 2.36 -3.65
CA GLN A 240 14.64 1.71 -4.47
C GLN A 240 14.10 0.43 -5.12
N LEU A 241 13.02 -0.15 -4.60
CA LEU A 241 12.42 -1.38 -5.12
C LEU A 241 11.44 -1.12 -6.26
N PHE A 242 10.65 -0.05 -6.14
CA PHE A 242 9.58 0.30 -7.08
C PHE A 242 9.75 1.73 -7.60
N LYS A 243 9.37 1.97 -8.86
CA LYS A 243 9.38 3.30 -9.47
C LYS A 243 8.44 4.28 -8.75
N TYR A 244 7.31 3.76 -8.24
CA TYR A 244 6.30 4.52 -7.56
C TYR A 244 5.91 3.84 -6.26
N THR A 245 5.81 4.62 -5.20
CA THR A 245 5.29 4.15 -3.91
C THR A 245 4.25 5.13 -3.36
N VAL A 246 3.33 4.62 -2.56
CA VAL A 246 2.40 5.43 -1.79
C VAL A 246 2.09 4.71 -0.49
N ASN A 247 1.77 5.44 0.57
CA ASN A 247 1.41 4.83 1.84
C ASN A 247 0.32 5.61 2.56
N ILE A 248 -0.32 4.93 3.51
CA ILE A 248 -1.32 5.47 4.41
C ILE A 248 -1.04 4.96 5.84
N PRO A 249 -0.90 5.83 6.84
CA PRO A 249 -0.88 5.41 8.23
C PRO A 249 -2.29 5.15 8.74
N ILE A 250 -2.49 4.00 9.36
CA ILE A 250 -3.77 3.62 9.97
C ILE A 250 -3.66 3.82 11.47
N LYS A 251 -4.46 4.76 11.98
CA LYS A 251 -4.49 5.16 13.40
C LYS A 251 -5.81 4.78 14.06
N LEU A 252 -5.78 4.44 15.35
CA LEU A 252 -7.00 4.25 16.15
C LEU A 252 -7.65 5.58 16.51
N LYS A 253 -6.84 6.59 16.81
CA LYS A 253 -7.21 7.99 17.05
C LYS A 253 -6.17 8.89 16.38
N SER A 254 -6.54 10.10 15.98
CA SER A 254 -5.65 11.06 15.31
C SER A 254 -4.35 11.35 16.09
N THR A 255 -4.45 11.33 17.42
CA THR A 255 -3.37 11.55 18.39
C THR A 255 -2.43 10.37 18.57
N ASN A 256 -2.79 9.14 18.16
CA ASN A 256 -1.98 7.97 18.43
C ASN A 256 -0.92 7.77 17.34
N LEU A 257 0.15 7.04 17.67
CA LEU A 257 1.06 6.52 16.65
C LEU A 257 0.28 5.66 15.64
N PRO A 258 0.73 5.59 14.38
CA PRO A 258 0.18 4.63 13.42
C PRO A 258 0.25 3.22 13.99
N LYS A 259 -0.90 2.54 14.06
CA LYS A 259 -0.93 1.12 14.42
C LYS A 259 -0.17 0.31 13.38
N TYR A 260 -0.28 0.74 12.13
CA TYR A 260 0.55 0.29 11.04
C TYR A 260 0.52 1.30 9.87
N ARG A 261 1.45 1.16 8.94
CA ARG A 261 1.42 1.81 7.63
C ARG A 261 1.17 0.78 6.55
N LEU A 262 0.19 1.05 5.70
CA LEU A 262 -0.06 0.27 4.50
C LEU A 262 0.71 0.92 3.35
N ILE A 263 1.70 0.21 2.82
CA ILE A 263 2.62 0.69 1.79
C ILE A 263 2.30 -0.05 0.50
N PHE A 264 2.12 0.70 -0.59
CA PHE A 264 1.97 0.15 -1.93
C PHE A 264 3.16 0.52 -2.81
N GLY A 265 3.65 -0.45 -3.57
CA GLY A 265 4.72 -0.28 -4.56
C GLY A 265 4.29 -0.79 -5.93
N SER A 266 4.52 0.00 -6.98
CA SER A 266 4.28 -0.38 -8.37
C SER A 266 5.28 0.28 -9.31
N ASN A 267 5.52 -0.36 -10.45
CA ASN A 267 6.31 0.22 -11.56
C ASN A 267 5.42 0.86 -12.63
N HIS A 268 4.10 0.87 -12.44
CA HIS A 268 3.13 1.35 -13.41
C HIS A 268 2.28 2.50 -12.85
N GLU A 269 2.10 3.55 -13.65
CA GLU A 269 1.39 4.77 -13.26
C GLU A 269 -0.08 4.52 -12.92
N ASP A 270 -0.77 3.68 -13.71
CA ASP A 270 -2.17 3.34 -13.42
C ASP A 270 -2.29 2.64 -12.06
N GLY A 271 -1.32 1.79 -11.69
CA GLY A 271 -1.34 1.09 -10.41
C GLY A 271 -1.21 2.08 -9.26
N LEU A 272 -0.27 3.03 -9.38
CA LEU A 272 -0.12 4.13 -8.42
C LEU A 272 -1.41 4.94 -8.27
N ILE A 273 -1.97 5.44 -9.39
CA ILE A 273 -3.14 6.33 -9.35
C ILE A 273 -4.35 5.60 -8.76
N LEU A 274 -4.62 4.37 -9.21
CA LEU A 274 -5.75 3.58 -8.72
C LEU A 274 -5.62 3.27 -7.22
N MET A 275 -4.42 2.91 -6.77
CA MET A 275 -4.21 2.63 -5.35
C MET A 275 -4.28 3.89 -4.50
N ALA A 276 -3.67 4.99 -4.94
CA ALA A 276 -3.71 6.26 -4.21
C ALA A 276 -5.15 6.79 -4.07
N ASP A 277 -5.95 6.73 -5.14
CA ASP A 277 -7.36 7.14 -5.11
C ASP A 277 -8.21 6.21 -4.22
N ASN A 278 -7.94 4.90 -4.24
CA ASN A 278 -8.56 3.93 -3.33
C ASN A 278 -8.23 4.23 -1.86
N MET A 279 -6.94 4.41 -1.54
CA MET A 279 -6.49 4.73 -0.19
C MET A 279 -7.05 6.09 0.28
N ASN A 280 -7.11 7.11 -0.58
CA ASN A 280 -7.73 8.40 -0.26
C ASN A 280 -9.20 8.26 0.12
N LYS A 281 -9.99 7.52 -0.68
CA LYS A 281 -11.42 7.27 -0.37
C LYS A 281 -11.58 6.57 0.98
N LYS A 282 -10.77 5.53 1.24
CA LYS A 282 -10.84 4.79 2.51
C LYS A 282 -10.39 5.62 3.69
N TRP A 283 -9.38 6.48 3.51
CA TRP A 283 -8.96 7.44 4.52
C TRP A 283 -10.08 8.40 4.91
N ASN A 284 -10.74 9.00 3.91
CA ASN A 284 -11.85 9.93 4.15
C ASN A 284 -13.01 9.22 4.87
N GLU A 285 -13.35 7.98 4.48
CA GLU A 285 -14.35 7.17 5.20
C GLU A 285 -13.95 6.93 6.67
N ILE A 286 -12.67 6.69 6.97
CA ILE A 286 -12.19 6.50 8.35
C ILE A 286 -12.34 7.79 9.15
N ILE A 287 -11.95 8.93 8.59
CA ILE A 287 -12.08 10.24 9.23
C ILE A 287 -13.56 10.56 9.51
N GLU A 288 -14.43 10.39 8.51
CA GLU A 288 -15.88 10.65 8.66
C GLU A 288 -16.49 9.81 9.78
N ASN A 289 -16.12 8.53 9.87
CA ASN A 289 -16.59 7.64 10.93
C ASN A 289 -16.05 8.03 12.32
N GLN A 290 -14.77 8.42 12.42
CA GLN A 290 -14.18 8.90 13.69
C GLN A 290 -14.84 10.20 14.17
N ARG A 291 -15.30 11.05 13.25
CA ARG A 291 -15.97 12.32 13.56
C ARG A 291 -17.45 12.16 13.94
N GLY A 292 -18.01 10.95 13.91
CA GLY A 292 -19.38 10.68 14.36
C GLY A 292 -20.45 11.51 13.65
N GLY A 293 -20.21 11.93 12.39
CA GLY A 293 -21.14 12.75 11.61
C GLY A 293 -21.05 14.27 11.83
N GLN A 294 -20.10 14.79 12.62
CA GLN A 294 -19.85 16.23 12.69
C GLN A 294 -19.09 16.75 11.47
N GLN A 295 -19.66 17.74 10.76
CA GLN A 295 -18.97 18.47 9.69
C GLN A 295 -17.93 19.43 10.29
N VAL A 296 -16.73 19.45 9.71
CA VAL A 296 -15.69 20.44 10.04
C VAL A 296 -15.63 21.45 8.90
N LEU A 297 -15.57 22.73 9.24
CA LEU A 297 -15.56 23.79 8.23
C LEU A 297 -14.20 23.94 7.53
N PHE A 298 -13.05 23.59 8.12
CA PHE A 298 -11.74 23.82 7.47
C PHE A 298 -10.55 22.91 7.87
N ASP A 299 -10.70 21.84 8.66
CA ASP A 299 -9.55 21.01 9.03
C ASP A 299 -9.43 19.75 8.17
N TYR A 300 -8.54 19.82 7.17
CA TYR A 300 -7.99 18.63 6.52
C TYR A 300 -7.18 17.86 7.58
N GLU A 301 -7.73 16.76 8.11
CA GLU A 301 -6.95 15.80 8.88
C GLU A 301 -6.03 15.06 7.90
N PHE A 302 -4.74 15.39 7.96
CA PHE A 302 -3.77 14.91 6.99
C PHE A 302 -3.42 13.45 7.25
N PRO A 303 -3.35 12.60 6.20
CA PRO A 303 -2.79 11.28 6.33
C PRO A 303 -1.33 11.32 6.79
N ASP A 304 -0.58 12.37 6.44
CA ASP A 304 0.82 12.53 6.82
C ASP A 304 1.04 13.91 7.46
N MET A 305 1.37 13.92 8.76
CA MET A 305 1.51 15.14 9.57
C MET A 305 2.74 15.97 9.15
N SER A 306 3.73 15.36 8.48
CA SER A 306 4.90 16.06 7.93
C SER A 306 4.53 17.10 6.85
N ARG A 307 3.31 17.05 6.32
CA ARG A 307 2.80 17.97 5.30
C ARG A 307 1.98 19.15 5.85
N GLN A 308 2.03 19.40 7.16
CA GLN A 308 1.29 20.47 7.84
C GLN A 308 1.63 21.91 7.39
N GLN A 309 2.77 22.17 6.74
CA GLN A 309 3.23 23.52 6.38
C GLN A 309 2.51 24.18 5.18
N GLY A 310 1.30 23.75 4.86
CA GLY A 310 0.49 24.31 3.78
C GLY A 310 0.76 23.67 2.41
N PHE A 311 -0.32 23.38 1.70
CA PHE A 311 -0.27 22.80 0.37
C PHE A 311 -0.39 23.92 -0.65
N ASP A 312 0.72 24.27 -1.30
CA ASP A 312 0.64 25.10 -2.50
C ASP A 312 0.45 24.20 -3.73
N LEU A 313 -0.75 23.61 -3.86
CA LEU A 313 -1.05 22.74 -5.00
C LEU A 313 -0.95 23.51 -6.32
N HIS A 314 -1.47 24.74 -6.36
CA HIS A 314 -1.40 25.62 -7.53
C HIS A 314 0.06 25.93 -7.92
N GLY A 315 0.87 26.39 -6.96
CA GLY A 315 2.27 26.72 -7.20
C GLY A 315 3.09 25.49 -7.59
N ASN A 316 2.80 24.31 -7.00
CA ASN A 316 3.48 23.08 -7.39
C ASN A 316 3.08 22.58 -8.78
N ILE A 317 1.81 22.71 -9.19
CA ILE A 317 1.40 22.47 -10.57
C ILE A 317 2.14 23.42 -11.51
N LYS A 318 2.14 24.72 -11.21
CA LYS A 318 2.84 25.73 -12.01
C LYS A 318 4.33 25.42 -12.14
N ASN A 319 5.00 25.11 -11.04
CA ASN A 319 6.42 24.76 -11.03
C ASN A 319 6.72 23.51 -11.88
N LEU A 320 5.91 22.46 -11.76
CA LEU A 320 6.08 21.22 -12.53
C LEU A 320 5.87 21.44 -14.04
N VAL A 321 4.89 22.27 -14.41
CA VAL A 321 4.59 22.61 -15.80
C VAL A 321 5.69 23.52 -16.37
N SER A 322 6.17 24.51 -15.62
CA SER A 322 7.21 25.44 -16.07
C SER A 322 8.62 24.84 -16.10
N ALA A 323 8.88 23.78 -15.33
CA ALA A 323 10.20 23.14 -15.27
C ALA A 323 10.54 22.30 -16.52
N LYS A 324 9.56 21.97 -17.37
CA LYS A 324 9.79 21.16 -18.58
C LYS A 324 9.77 22.03 -19.83
N PRO A 325 10.71 21.84 -20.78
CA PRO A 325 10.72 22.57 -22.05
C PRO A 325 9.58 22.19 -23.00
N ALA A 326 8.90 21.07 -22.73
CA ALA A 326 7.73 20.59 -23.47
C ALA A 326 6.56 20.36 -22.52
N ASP A 327 5.34 20.44 -23.05
CA ASP A 327 4.12 20.21 -22.28
C ASP A 327 4.14 18.83 -21.60
N ILE A 328 3.67 18.78 -20.35
CA ILE A 328 3.63 17.56 -19.55
C ILE A 328 2.32 16.81 -19.81
N LEU A 329 2.37 15.48 -19.88
CA LEU A 329 1.13 14.70 -19.90
C LEU A 329 0.38 14.88 -18.58
N LEU A 330 -0.94 15.04 -18.63
CA LEU A 330 -1.77 15.17 -17.43
C LEU A 330 -1.54 14.01 -16.46
N LYS A 331 -1.37 12.79 -17.00
CA LYS A 331 -1.11 11.60 -16.20
C LYS A 331 0.22 11.68 -15.45
N ASP A 332 1.30 12.08 -16.13
CA ASP A 332 2.63 12.27 -15.53
C ASP A 332 2.60 13.36 -14.45
N LEU A 333 1.82 14.43 -14.69
CA LEU A 333 1.61 15.50 -13.72
C LEU A 333 0.91 14.95 -12.46
N ILE A 334 -0.17 14.20 -12.61
CA ILE A 334 -0.89 13.57 -11.49
C ILE A 334 0.03 12.60 -10.73
N VAL A 335 0.81 11.78 -11.43
CA VAL A 335 1.80 10.88 -10.81
C VAL A 335 2.81 11.66 -9.97
N ALA A 336 3.38 12.74 -10.50
CA ALA A 336 4.32 13.59 -9.75
C ALA A 336 3.67 14.22 -8.50
N LEU A 337 2.41 14.65 -8.61
CA LEU A 337 1.67 15.21 -7.49
C LEU A 337 1.34 14.15 -6.42
N ILE A 338 0.98 12.92 -6.81
CA ILE A 338 0.78 11.79 -5.89
C ILE A 338 2.10 11.44 -5.19
N GLN A 339 3.23 11.39 -5.90
CA GLN A 339 4.52 11.13 -5.27
C GLN A 339 4.91 12.22 -4.26
N ARG A 340 4.48 13.47 -4.50
CA ARG A 340 4.73 14.60 -3.60
C ARG A 340 3.78 14.63 -2.39
N TYR A 341 2.50 14.38 -2.61
CA TYR A 341 1.43 14.57 -1.63
C TYR A 341 0.80 13.27 -1.12
N GLY A 342 1.31 12.11 -1.54
CA GLY A 342 0.79 10.81 -1.15
C GLY A 342 -0.68 10.67 -1.52
N ILE A 343 -1.47 10.25 -0.53
CA ILE A 343 -2.91 10.04 -0.67
C ILE A 343 -3.75 11.26 -0.26
N THR A 344 -3.15 12.44 -0.03
CA THR A 344 -3.88 13.60 0.51
C THR A 344 -5.02 14.05 -0.40
N PHE A 345 -4.80 14.03 -1.72
CA PHE A 345 -5.79 14.45 -2.70
C PHE A 345 -6.22 13.28 -3.59
N SER A 346 -7.49 13.25 -3.96
CA SER A 346 -8.02 12.30 -4.95
C SER A 346 -7.56 12.67 -6.35
N GLU A 347 -7.62 11.70 -7.27
CA GLU A 347 -7.35 11.95 -8.68
C GLU A 347 -8.27 13.04 -9.25
N LYS A 348 -9.54 13.02 -8.83
CA LYS A 348 -10.53 14.02 -9.20
C LYS A 348 -10.12 15.42 -8.74
N HIS A 349 -9.65 15.57 -7.50
CA HIS A 349 -9.23 16.87 -6.99
C HIS A 349 -8.09 17.46 -7.83
N TYR A 350 -7.07 16.67 -8.18
CA TYR A 350 -6.00 17.14 -9.06
C TYR A 350 -6.51 17.58 -10.44
N LYS A 351 -7.42 16.82 -11.04
CA LYS A 351 -8.01 17.18 -12.35
C LYS A 351 -8.81 18.48 -12.26
N ASP A 352 -9.62 18.63 -11.22
CA ASP A 352 -10.42 19.83 -10.99
C ASP A 352 -9.54 21.07 -10.78
N THR A 353 -8.43 20.95 -10.03
CA THR A 353 -7.47 22.04 -9.85
C THR A 353 -6.80 22.44 -11.16
N VAL A 354 -6.39 21.48 -11.99
CA VAL A 354 -5.78 21.77 -13.30
C VAL A 354 -6.79 22.46 -14.23
N ASP A 355 -8.05 22.03 -14.24
CA ASP A 355 -9.11 22.66 -15.04
C ASP A 355 -9.48 24.07 -14.55
N ASP A 356 -9.50 24.30 -13.23
CA ASP A 356 -9.66 25.63 -12.63
C ASP A 356 -8.51 26.57 -13.04
N MET A 357 -7.27 26.09 -12.98
CA MET A 357 -6.10 26.87 -13.41
C MET A 357 -6.15 27.22 -14.91
N LYS A 358 -6.63 26.31 -15.75
CA LYS A 358 -6.89 26.58 -17.17
C LYS A 358 -7.96 27.66 -17.36
N THR A 359 -9.07 27.55 -16.63
CA THR A 359 -10.18 28.52 -16.70
C THR A 359 -9.74 29.92 -16.27
N LYS A 360 -8.82 30.01 -15.29
CA LYS A 360 -8.23 31.27 -14.83
C LYS A 360 -7.12 31.82 -15.74
N GLY A 361 -6.80 31.13 -16.83
CA GLY A 361 -5.71 31.54 -17.71
C GLY A 361 -4.36 31.53 -16.97
N LEU A 362 -4.07 30.45 -16.23
CA LEU A 362 -2.76 30.21 -15.59
C LEU A 362 -1.94 29.14 -16.32
N LEU A 363 -2.59 28.30 -17.11
CA LEU A 363 -1.98 27.23 -17.92
C LEU A 363 -2.84 26.94 -19.15
N ARG A 364 -2.28 26.23 -20.13
CA ARG A 364 -3.02 25.67 -21.28
C ARG A 364 -3.20 24.17 -21.13
N ILE A 365 -4.29 23.64 -21.69
CA ILE A 365 -4.56 22.20 -21.78
C ILE A 365 -4.91 21.88 -23.22
N ASP A 366 -4.26 20.85 -23.77
CA ASP A 366 -4.50 20.35 -25.12
C ASP A 366 -4.94 18.89 -25.09
N TRP A 367 -5.94 18.56 -25.90
CA TRP A 367 -6.47 17.21 -26.06
C TRP A 367 -6.11 16.68 -27.44
N HIS A 368 -5.66 15.42 -27.49
CA HIS A 368 -5.45 14.71 -28.75
C HIS A 368 -6.20 13.36 -28.73
N PRO A 369 -7.19 13.16 -29.62
CA PRO A 369 -7.73 14.12 -30.60
C PRO A 369 -8.46 15.31 -29.92
N ALA A 370 -8.43 16.47 -30.57
CA ALA A 370 -9.04 17.71 -30.05
C ALA A 370 -10.57 17.70 -30.08
N VAL A 371 -11.17 16.78 -30.83
CA VAL A 371 -12.62 16.61 -30.95
C VAL A 371 -13.06 15.20 -30.53
N THR A 372 -14.26 15.14 -29.99
CA THR A 372 -14.98 13.91 -29.67
C THR A 372 -15.45 13.20 -30.95
N LYS A 373 -15.87 11.93 -30.81
CA LYS A 373 -16.49 11.15 -31.91
C LYS A 373 -17.73 11.84 -32.52
N THR A 374 -18.38 12.74 -31.77
CA THR A 374 -19.56 13.50 -32.22
C THR A 374 -19.20 14.89 -32.76
N GLY A 375 -17.92 15.18 -33.02
CA GLY A 375 -17.45 16.45 -33.59
C GLY A 375 -17.37 17.63 -32.62
N LYS A 376 -17.75 17.45 -31.34
CA LYS A 376 -17.64 18.50 -30.31
C LYS A 376 -16.21 18.60 -29.77
N PRO A 377 -15.72 19.79 -29.34
CA PRO A 377 -14.43 19.90 -28.66
C PRO A 377 -14.29 18.94 -27.47
N ALA A 378 -13.13 18.33 -27.33
CA ALA A 378 -12.82 17.49 -26.19
C ALA A 378 -12.56 18.36 -24.95
N THR A 379 -13.25 18.06 -23.85
CA THR A 379 -13.07 18.75 -22.56
C THR A 379 -12.90 17.78 -21.39
N ALA A 380 -13.15 16.48 -21.61
CA ALA A 380 -13.06 15.49 -20.56
C ALA A 380 -11.59 15.25 -20.15
N MET A 381 -11.31 15.32 -18.85
CA MET A 381 -10.01 15.00 -18.25
C MET A 381 -9.78 13.48 -18.12
N ASP A 382 -10.05 12.76 -19.20
CA ASP A 382 -9.91 11.30 -19.31
C ASP A 382 -8.67 10.96 -20.13
N TYR A 383 -7.53 10.85 -19.45
CA TYR A 383 -6.27 10.47 -20.08
C TYR A 383 -6.20 8.98 -20.48
N GLY A 384 -7.24 8.19 -20.20
CA GLY A 384 -7.41 6.84 -20.75
C GLY A 384 -8.02 6.85 -22.16
N LYS A 385 -8.69 7.94 -22.53
CA LYS A 385 -9.35 8.14 -23.84
C LYS A 385 -8.64 9.16 -24.72
N TYR A 386 -8.03 10.18 -24.11
CA TYR A 386 -7.34 11.26 -24.81
C TYR A 386 -5.88 11.31 -24.37
N ARG A 387 -4.98 11.69 -25.27
CA ARG A 387 -3.67 12.19 -24.85
C ARG A 387 -3.86 13.65 -24.44
N ILE A 388 -3.71 13.94 -23.15
CA ILE A 388 -3.93 15.27 -22.58
C ILE A 388 -2.58 15.85 -22.14
N THR A 389 -2.23 17.02 -22.66
CA THR A 389 -1.01 17.75 -22.29
C THR A 389 -1.35 19.05 -21.59
N VAL A 390 -0.49 19.44 -20.65
CA VAL A 390 -0.61 20.65 -19.84
C VAL A 390 0.66 21.47 -20.04
N GLY A 391 0.51 22.74 -20.42
CA GLY A 391 1.62 23.63 -20.74
C GLY A 391 1.51 25.00 -20.07
N PRO A 392 2.60 25.78 -20.00
CA PRO A 392 2.52 27.19 -19.64
C PRO A 392 1.73 27.95 -20.71
N ILE A 393 1.23 29.14 -20.37
CA ILE A 393 0.59 30.03 -21.36
C ILE A 393 1.62 30.59 -22.32
#